data_AF-A0A7L4PL03-F1
#
_entry.id   AF-A0A7L4PL03-F1
#
_cell.length_a   1.000
_cell.length_b   1.000
_cell.length_c   1.000
_cell.angle_alpha   90.00
_cell.angle_beta   90.00
_cell.angle_gamma   90.00
#
_symmetry.space_group_name_H-M   'P 1'
#
loop_
_entity.id
_entity.type
_entity.pdbx_description
1 polymer ?
#
loop_
_entity_poly.entity_id
_entity_poly.type
_entity_poly.pdbx_seq_one_letter_code
_entity_poly.pdbx_strand_id
1 'polypeptide(L)' 'MRLEEINPILYSLLLAFSYFVIFTVINFFLLKNNDLKTPIIGAIIFSMAYLILQKILKIRIEKKIKK' A
#
# COMPACT_ATOMS: atom_id res chain seq x y z
N MET A 1 9.25 15.00 -11.30
CA MET A 1 9.14 15.14 -9.82
C MET A 1 10.23 14.28 -9.21
N ARG A 2 11.14 14.84 -8.40
CA ARG A 2 12.27 14.07 -7.84
C ARG A 2 11.72 13.02 -6.86
N LEU A 3 12.25 11.80 -6.93
CA LEU A 3 11.90 10.68 -6.03
C LEU A 3 12.17 10.99 -4.53
N GLU A 4 12.83 12.10 -4.23
CA GLU A 4 13.22 12.53 -2.88
C GLU A 4 12.14 13.33 -2.13
N GLU A 5 11.10 13.84 -2.80
CA GLU A 5 10.09 14.69 -2.16
C GLU A 5 8.85 13.93 -1.66
N ILE A 6 8.64 12.69 -2.14
CA ILE A 6 7.45 11.94 -1.81
C ILE A 6 7.71 11.12 -0.54
N ASN A 7 7.09 11.50 0.57
CA ASN A 7 7.20 10.77 1.83
C ASN A 7 6.60 9.36 1.66
N PRO A 8 7.42 8.30 1.68
CA PRO A 8 6.98 6.93 1.42
C PRO A 8 5.96 6.43 2.43
N ILE A 9 6.04 6.92 3.67
CA ILE A 9 5.13 6.57 4.75
C ILE A 9 3.76 7.22 4.52
N LEU A 10 3.74 8.49 4.11
CA LEU A 10 2.48 9.17 3.81
C LEU A 10 1.76 8.49 2.65
N TYR A 11 2.51 8.10 1.61
CA TYR A 11 1.96 7.37 0.47
C TYR A 11 1.46 5.99 0.85
N SER A 12 2.19 5.24 1.68
CA SER A 12 1.73 3.92 2.14
C SER A 12 0.45 4.04 2.97
N LEU A 13 0.34 5.10 3.78
CA LEU A 13 -0.88 5.39 4.56
C LEU A 13 -2.06 5.70 3.65
N LEU A 14 -1.84 6.55 2.63
CA LEU A 14 -2.87 6.92 1.66
C LEU A 14 -3.32 5.70 0.83
N LEU A 15 -2.37 4.84 0.45
CA LEU A 15 -2.65 3.57 -0.21
C LEU A 15 -3.49 2.65 0.68
N ALA A 16 -3.10 2.47 1.93
CA ALA A 16 -3.81 1.63 2.89
C ALA A 16 -5.25 2.12 3.11
N PHE A 17 -5.44 3.43 3.21
CA PHE A 17 -6.76 4.04 3.34
C PHE A 17 -7.61 3.81 2.08
N SER A 18 -7.04 4.02 0.90
CA SER A 18 -7.74 3.78 -0.36
C SER A 18 -8.15 2.32 -0.53
N TYR A 19 -7.25 1.38 -0.18
CA TYR A 19 -7.54 -0.05 -0.15
C TYR A 19 -8.68 -0.36 0.82
N PHE A 20 -8.60 0.16 2.04
CA PHE A 20 -9.61 -0.06 3.07
C PHE A 20 -11.00 0.37 2.61
N VAL A 21 -11.12 1.59 2.04
CA VAL A 21 -12.42 2.11 1.55
C VAL A 21 -12.97 1.23 0.42
N ILE A 22 -12.17 0.96 -0.61
CA ILE A 22 -12.60 0.16 -1.76
C ILE A 22 -13.01 -1.25 -1.31
N PHE A 23 -12.19 -1.90 -0.51
CA PHE A 23 -12.42 -3.27 -0.09
C PHE A 23 -13.58 -3.40 0.90
N THR A 24 -13.82 -2.38 1.73
CA THR A 24 -15.00 -2.31 2.62
C THR A 24 -16.27 -2.16 1.80
N VAL A 25 -16.28 -1.28 0.79
CA VAL A 25 -17.42 -1.14 -0.13
C VAL A 25 -17.68 -2.47 -0.86
N ILE A 26 -16.64 -3.14 -1.36
CA ILE A 26 -16.80 -4.45 -2.00
C ILE A 26 -17.35 -5.49 -1.02
N ASN A 27 -16.78 -5.62 0.19
CA ASN A 27 -17.24 -6.61 1.17
C ASN A 27 -18.70 -6.38 1.56
N PHE A 28 -19.09 -5.12 1.78
CA PHE A 28 -20.43 -4.77 2.20
C PHE A 28 -21.46 -4.96 1.08
N PHE A 29 -21.19 -4.45 -0.13
CA PHE A 29 -22.17 -4.47 -1.23
C PHE A 29 -22.20 -5.78 -2.02
N LEU A 30 -21.04 -6.35 -2.34
CA LEU A 30 -20.96 -7.57 -3.16
C LEU A 30 -21.05 -8.84 -2.32
N LEU A 31 -20.27 -8.91 -1.24
CA LEU A 31 -20.17 -10.13 -0.42
C LEU A 31 -21.23 -10.17 0.69
N LYS A 32 -21.98 -9.07 0.91
CA LYS A 32 -22.92 -8.89 2.03
C LYS A 32 -22.29 -9.24 3.38
N ASN A 33 -20.98 -9.08 3.47
CA ASN A 33 -20.20 -9.41 4.65
C ASN A 33 -19.90 -8.10 5.41
N ASN A 34 -20.44 -8.01 6.61
CA ASN A 34 -20.28 -6.84 7.47
C ASN A 34 -19.03 -6.91 8.34
N ASP A 35 -18.21 -7.95 8.20
CA ASP A 35 -16.97 -8.07 8.97
C ASP A 35 -15.90 -7.11 8.45
N LEU A 36 -15.65 -6.06 9.23
CA LEU A 36 -14.61 -5.07 8.98
C LEU A 36 -13.20 -5.58 9.27
N LYS A 37 -13.05 -6.75 9.94
CA LYS A 37 -11.73 -7.30 10.24
C LYS A 37 -10.94 -7.61 8.97
N THR A 38 -11.59 -8.14 7.93
CA THR A 38 -10.92 -8.52 6.68
C THR A 38 -10.36 -7.31 5.92
N PRO A 39 -11.14 -6.22 5.66
CA PRO A 39 -10.59 -4.99 5.08
C PRO A 39 -9.45 -4.37 5.90
N ILE A 40 -9.56 -4.37 7.24
CA ILE A 40 -8.52 -3.81 8.12
C ILE A 40 -7.21 -4.58 8.00
N ILE A 41 -7.27 -5.91 8.13
CA ILE A 41 -6.08 -6.78 8.01
C ILE A 41 -5.47 -6.64 6.61
N GLY A 42 -6.30 -6.61 5.56
CA GLY A 42 -5.84 -6.42 4.18
C GLY A 42 -5.12 -5.09 3.98
N ALA A 43 -5.64 -3.99 4.53
CA ALA A 43 -5.03 -2.67 4.43
C ALA A 43 -3.64 -2.61 5.11
N ILE A 44 -3.49 -3.26 6.28
CA ILE A 44 -2.20 -3.36 6.99
C ILE A 44 -1.18 -4.14 6.15
N ILE A 45 -1.57 -5.33 5.66
CA ILE A 45 -0.69 -6.18 4.84
C ILE A 45 -0.28 -5.43 3.57
N PHE A 46 -1.21 -4.74 2.92
CA PHE A 46 -0.95 -3.99 1.69
C PHE A 46 0.03 -2.84 1.91
N SER A 47 -0.11 -2.10 3.02
CA SER A 47 0.83 -1.04 3.42
C SER A 47 2.25 -1.57 3.61
N MET A 48 2.38 -2.69 4.34
CA MET A 48 3.67 -3.35 4.56
C MET A 48 4.29 -3.83 3.24
N ALA A 49 3.50 -4.47 2.38
CA ALA A 49 3.96 -4.95 1.08
C ALA A 49 4.48 -3.81 0.19
N TYR A 50 3.78 -2.67 0.19
CA TYR A 50 4.22 -1.47 -0.55
C TYR A 50 5.59 -0.97 -0.08
N LEU A 51 5.77 -0.80 1.23
CA LEU A 51 7.05 -0.31 1.78
C LEU A 51 8.21 -1.26 1.48
N ILE A 52 7.98 -2.57 1.57
CA ILE A 52 8.99 -3.59 1.22
C ILE A 52 9.34 -3.50 -0.27
N LEU A 53 8.33 -3.46 -1.14
CA LEU A 53 8.53 -3.39 -2.58
C LEU A 53 9.29 -2.12 -2.98
N GLN A 54 8.90 -0.98 -2.40
CA GLN A 54 9.56 0.30 -2.62
C GLN A 54 11.04 0.25 -2.22
N LYS A 55 11.35 -0.34 -1.06
CA LYS A 55 12.74 -0.51 -0.60
C LYS A 55 13.55 -1.38 -1.57
N ILE A 56 12.98 -2.50 -2.04
CA ILE A 56 13.64 -3.39 -3.00
C ILE A 56 13.91 -2.68 -4.33
N LEU A 57 12.92 -1.94 -4.85
CA LEU A 57 13.05 -1.18 -6.09
C LEU A 57 14.12 -0.09 -5.98
N LYS A 58 14.15 0.66 -4.88
CA LYS A 58 15.18 1.68 -4.62
C LYS A 58 16.59 1.08 -4.67
N ILE A 59 16.80 -0.05 -3.98
CA ILE A 59 18.10 -0.76 -3.97
C ILE A 59 18.48 -1.23 -5.38
N ARG A 60 17.54 -1.76 -6.16
CA ARG A 60 17.80 -2.20 -7.55
C ARG A 60 18.18 -1.04 -8.46
N ILE A 61 17.51 0.09 -8.34
CA ILE A 61 17.79 1.30 -9.13
C ILE A 61 19.18 1.86 -8.77
N GLU A 62 19.49 2.00 -7.48
CA GLU A 62 20.81 2.47 -7.02
C GLU A 62 21.94 1.57 -7.53
N LYS A 63 21.75 0.24 -7.51
CA LYS A 63 22.73 -0.73 -8.06
C LYS A 63 22.88 -0.63 -9.59
N LYS A 64 21.84 -0.25 -10.33
CA LYS A 64 21.91 -0.06 -11.79
C LYS A 64 22.61 1.24 -12.18
N ILE A 65 22.48 2.31 -11.38
CA ILE A 65 23.07 3.62 -11.67
C ILE A 65 24.56 3.67 -11.31
N LYS A 66 25.00 2.94 -10.28
CA LYS A 66 26.41 2.85 -9.87
C LYS A 66 27.27 1.90 -10.71
N LYS A 67 26.73 1.35 -11.80
CA LYS A 67 27.43 0.43 -12.71
C LYS A 67 27.62 1.10 -14.06
#